data_AF-A0A6G0JCF9-F1
#
_entry.id   AF-A0A6G0JCF9-F1
#
_cell.length_a   1.000
_cell.length_b   1.000
_cell.length_c   1.000
_cell.angle_alpha   90.00
_cell.angle_beta   90.00
_cell.angle_gamma   90.00
#
_symmetry.space_group_name_H-M   'P 1'
#
loop_
_entity.id
_entity.type
_entity.pdbx_description
1 polymer ?
#
loop_
_entity_poly.entity_id
_entity_poly.type
_entity_poly.pdbx_seq_one_letter_code
_entity_poly.pdbx_strand_id
1 'polypeptide(L)'
;MSGEGSARRSTRHQNKQTEGTLQKIDEEESAPTLTPEAKEIDMEAVQAGLEGISKQIGDMRKEMKSDMRALKDEITAQLDEKWATFSVEINRKFDTITTEMEEQNTKMASALARTEEMEEWSLEVNKTLAELLEERQRMMDELDDVVQRSKRNNIRVFQLSEEATPAEGETMVQFMTDWLRKELAIDTDLGIQRAHRALGPKRKPDEPPRSVIINFQRFDVKEKVLAKAWAMTPPVKYGDRRVFFDHDYSDRVLKQRRSYDNIKRVLTANKIKFNTPFTKIRIHWNTGKVMYQSATEAAKDVRKRGLELGDEQLAEVERSCAGGGGESEEASGGNSTLLENLRAAKLSTWQRVDRRKDRTSEASRRAKGKLQIYKR
;
A
#
# COMPACT_ATOMS: atom_id res chain seq x y z
N MET A 1 12.95 -29.75 17.51
CA MET A 1 11.68 -30.52 17.48
C MET A 1 11.33 -30.73 16.01
N SER A 2 11.02 -31.97 15.63
CA SER A 2 10.29 -32.38 14.40
C SER A 2 10.33 -31.44 13.19
N GLY A 3 11.18 -31.75 12.21
CA GLY A 3 10.85 -31.49 10.81
C GLY A 3 10.36 -32.78 10.15
N GLU A 4 9.64 -32.69 9.02
CA GLU A 4 9.67 -33.69 7.95
C GLU A 4 8.91 -33.18 6.72
N GLY A 5 9.63 -32.99 5.62
CA GLY A 5 9.04 -33.01 4.28
C GLY A 5 9.24 -34.40 3.70
N SER A 6 8.17 -35.07 3.29
CA SER A 6 8.25 -36.43 2.75
C SER A 6 8.05 -36.44 1.23
N ALA A 7 9.12 -36.75 0.51
CA ALA A 7 9.12 -36.87 -0.94
C ALA A 7 8.58 -38.25 -1.39
N ARG A 8 7.87 -38.26 -2.53
CA ARG A 8 7.42 -39.50 -3.18
C ARG A 8 8.63 -40.40 -3.52
N ARG A 9 8.68 -41.60 -2.94
CA ARG A 9 9.68 -42.62 -3.31
C ARG A 9 9.05 -43.68 -4.20
N SER A 10 9.59 -43.83 -5.41
CA SER A 10 9.28 -44.92 -6.33
C SER A 10 9.99 -46.20 -5.88
N THR A 11 9.31 -47.34 -5.93
CA THR A 11 9.92 -48.67 -5.83
C THR A 11 9.45 -49.57 -6.98
N ARG A 12 10.41 -49.98 -7.79
CA ARG A 12 10.28 -50.86 -8.95
C ARG A 12 10.87 -52.22 -8.58
N HIS A 13 10.04 -53.24 -8.43
CA HIS A 13 10.46 -54.64 -8.42
C HIS A 13 9.85 -55.29 -9.67
N GLN A 14 10.57 -55.42 -10.78
CA GLN A 14 11.58 -56.46 -11.06
C GLN A 14 11.04 -57.87 -10.92
N ASN A 15 10.73 -58.43 -12.08
CA ASN A 15 10.30 -59.79 -12.34
C ASN A 15 11.45 -60.77 -12.03
N LYS A 16 11.14 -61.93 -11.41
CA LYS A 16 12.10 -63.00 -11.17
C LYS A 16 11.59 -64.27 -11.85
N GLN A 17 12.25 -64.65 -12.95
CA GLN A 17 12.13 -66.00 -13.49
C GLN A 17 12.77 -66.97 -12.50
N THR A 18 12.14 -68.13 -12.31
CA THR A 18 12.75 -69.28 -11.64
C THR A 18 12.75 -70.45 -12.60
N GLU A 19 13.94 -70.80 -13.07
CA GLU A 19 14.21 -72.00 -13.86
C GLU A 19 13.98 -73.26 -13.00
N GLY A 20 13.66 -74.37 -13.65
CA GLY A 20 13.44 -75.65 -12.97
C GLY A 20 14.75 -76.38 -12.64
N THR A 21 14.67 -77.31 -11.70
CA THR A 21 15.73 -78.28 -11.44
C THR A 21 15.13 -79.69 -11.49
N LEU A 22 15.53 -80.46 -12.50
CA LEU A 22 15.33 -81.91 -12.52
C LEU A 22 16.22 -82.55 -11.45
N GLN A 23 15.67 -83.48 -10.68
CA GLN A 23 16.47 -84.50 -10.00
C GLN A 23 16.15 -85.86 -10.63
N LYS A 24 17.17 -86.43 -11.28
CA LYS A 24 17.24 -87.86 -11.55
C LYS A 24 17.48 -88.59 -10.24
N ILE A 25 16.92 -89.79 -10.13
CA ILE A 25 17.48 -90.87 -9.33
C ILE A 25 17.51 -92.07 -10.28
N ASP A 26 18.70 -92.60 -10.54
CA ASP A 26 18.92 -93.71 -11.47
C ASP A 26 18.70 -95.08 -10.78
N GLU A 27 18.70 -96.16 -11.57
CA GLU A 27 18.25 -97.52 -11.22
C GLU A 27 19.37 -98.42 -10.61
N GLU A 28 19.14 -99.75 -10.63
CA GLU A 28 20.00 -100.90 -10.25
C GLU A 28 19.99 -101.35 -8.77
N GLU A 29 20.07 -102.65 -8.44
CA GLU A 29 19.75 -103.93 -9.14
C GLU A 29 19.79 -105.05 -8.06
N SER A 30 18.96 -106.11 -8.16
CA SER A 30 19.30 -107.47 -7.69
C SER A 30 18.21 -108.50 -8.02
N ALA A 31 18.56 -109.55 -8.76
CA ALA A 31 17.76 -110.78 -8.91
C ALA A 31 18.08 -111.79 -7.78
N PRO A 32 17.26 -112.82 -7.51
CA PRO A 32 17.33 -114.03 -8.36
C PRO A 32 16.01 -114.83 -8.52
N THR A 33 16.05 -115.78 -9.45
CA THR A 33 15.12 -116.91 -9.66
C THR A 33 15.22 -117.94 -8.50
N LEU A 34 14.28 -118.87 -8.22
CA LEU A 34 13.25 -119.56 -9.01
C LEU A 34 11.92 -119.84 -8.23
N THR A 35 10.96 -120.42 -8.96
CA THR A 35 9.67 -121.08 -8.64
C THR A 35 9.67 -122.22 -7.59
N PRO A 36 8.50 -122.82 -7.23
CA PRO A 36 7.14 -122.28 -7.05
C PRO A 36 6.40 -122.84 -5.80
N GLU A 37 5.22 -122.28 -5.44
CA GLU A 37 3.99 -123.08 -5.19
C GLU A 37 2.75 -122.18 -5.05
N ALA A 38 1.56 -122.73 -5.32
CA ALA A 38 0.36 -121.95 -5.61
C ALA A 38 -0.59 -121.77 -4.42
N LYS A 39 -1.39 -120.69 -4.46
CA LYS A 39 -2.82 -120.70 -4.08
C LYS A 39 -3.54 -119.49 -4.67
N GLU A 40 -4.74 -119.75 -5.20
CA GLU A 40 -5.57 -118.77 -5.89
C GLU A 40 -6.10 -117.68 -4.94
N ILE A 41 -6.05 -116.44 -5.40
CA ILE A 41 -6.93 -115.35 -4.94
C ILE A 41 -7.57 -114.79 -6.22
N ASP A 42 -8.89 -114.68 -6.23
CA ASP A 42 -9.68 -114.27 -7.39
C ASP A 42 -9.34 -112.82 -7.81
N MET A 43 -8.69 -112.69 -8.97
CA MET A 43 -8.22 -111.41 -9.50
C MET A 43 -9.34 -110.56 -10.11
N GLU A 44 -10.45 -111.15 -10.58
CA GLU A 44 -11.46 -110.40 -11.33
C GLU A 44 -12.25 -109.44 -10.43
N ALA A 45 -12.62 -109.86 -9.21
CA ALA A 45 -13.42 -109.03 -8.30
C ALA A 45 -12.68 -107.78 -7.81
N VAL A 46 -11.37 -107.90 -7.53
CA VAL A 46 -10.53 -106.76 -7.12
C VAL A 46 -10.30 -105.81 -8.29
N GLN A 47 -10.09 -106.34 -9.50
CA GLN A 47 -9.84 -105.55 -10.70
C GLN A 47 -11.09 -104.76 -11.14
N ALA A 48 -12.28 -105.37 -11.11
CA ALA A 48 -13.54 -104.68 -11.40
C ALA A 48 -13.84 -103.55 -10.39
N GLY A 49 -13.53 -103.74 -9.10
CA GLY A 49 -13.64 -102.68 -8.09
C GLY A 49 -12.66 -101.52 -8.33
N LEU A 50 -11.42 -101.84 -8.71
CA LEU A 50 -10.39 -100.84 -9.05
C LEU A 50 -10.75 -100.05 -10.32
N GLU A 51 -11.31 -100.71 -11.33
CA GLU A 51 -11.81 -100.08 -12.56
C GLU A 51 -13.02 -99.17 -12.30
N GLY A 52 -13.95 -99.60 -11.42
CA GLY A 52 -15.07 -98.76 -10.98
C GLY A 52 -14.60 -97.46 -10.30
N ILE A 53 -13.67 -97.58 -9.36
CA ILE A 53 -13.05 -96.42 -8.66
C ILE A 53 -12.27 -95.55 -9.65
N SER A 54 -11.49 -96.15 -10.55
CA SER A 54 -10.73 -95.44 -11.60
C SER A 54 -11.65 -94.63 -12.52
N LYS A 55 -12.77 -95.21 -12.93
CA LYS A 55 -13.80 -94.55 -13.75
C LYS A 55 -14.47 -93.41 -12.99
N GLN A 56 -14.83 -93.61 -11.72
CA GLN A 56 -15.43 -92.59 -10.86
C GLN A 56 -14.47 -91.42 -10.58
N ILE A 57 -13.18 -91.69 -10.35
CA ILE A 57 -12.12 -90.66 -10.26
C ILE A 57 -11.96 -89.95 -11.61
N GLY A 58 -12.04 -90.69 -12.73
CA GLY A 58 -11.98 -90.14 -14.08
C GLY A 58 -13.14 -89.18 -14.39
N ASP A 59 -14.34 -89.50 -13.94
CA ASP A 59 -15.53 -88.66 -14.13
C ASP A 59 -15.55 -87.47 -13.15
N MET A 60 -15.21 -87.65 -11.87
CA MET A 60 -14.94 -86.53 -10.95
C MET A 60 -13.86 -85.57 -11.49
N ARG A 61 -12.82 -86.10 -12.15
CA ARG A 61 -11.75 -85.29 -12.76
C ARG A 61 -12.22 -84.54 -14.02
N LYS A 62 -13.22 -85.05 -14.75
CA LYS A 62 -13.86 -84.33 -15.86
C LYS A 62 -14.79 -83.25 -15.32
N GLU A 63 -15.60 -83.57 -14.32
CA GLU A 63 -16.53 -82.67 -13.65
C GLU A 63 -15.78 -81.49 -13.01
N MET A 64 -14.77 -81.75 -12.18
CA MET A 64 -13.91 -80.71 -11.61
C MET A 64 -13.12 -79.91 -12.67
N LYS A 65 -12.81 -80.49 -13.85
CA LYS A 65 -12.27 -79.75 -15.00
C LYS A 65 -13.32 -78.90 -15.74
N SER A 66 -14.58 -79.31 -15.70
CA SER A 66 -15.72 -78.55 -16.23
C SER A 66 -15.98 -77.35 -15.30
N ASP A 67 -16.08 -77.59 -14.01
CA ASP A 67 -16.31 -76.57 -12.99
C ASP A 67 -15.16 -75.56 -12.93
N MET A 68 -13.91 -76.01 -13.03
CA MET A 68 -12.76 -75.09 -13.16
C MET A 68 -12.80 -74.24 -14.44
N ARG A 69 -13.42 -74.71 -15.53
CA ARG A 69 -13.63 -73.89 -16.73
C ARG A 69 -14.78 -72.93 -16.52
N ALA A 70 -15.94 -73.41 -16.08
CA ALA A 70 -17.10 -72.58 -15.79
C ALA A 70 -16.77 -71.45 -14.80
N LEU A 71 -16.05 -71.76 -13.71
CA LEU A 71 -15.58 -70.77 -12.73
C LEU A 71 -14.54 -69.81 -13.31
N LYS A 72 -13.64 -70.27 -14.20
CA LYS A 72 -12.71 -69.38 -14.90
C LYS A 72 -13.46 -68.43 -15.84
N ASP A 73 -14.39 -68.96 -16.62
CA ASP A 73 -15.15 -68.23 -17.63
C ASP A 73 -16.07 -67.19 -16.95
N GLU A 74 -16.73 -67.56 -15.84
CA GLU A 74 -17.48 -66.68 -14.93
C GLU A 74 -16.60 -65.57 -14.35
N ILE A 75 -15.41 -65.91 -13.83
CA ILE A 75 -14.46 -64.90 -13.32
C ILE A 75 -14.03 -63.94 -14.42
N THR A 76 -13.75 -64.42 -15.64
CA THR A 76 -13.39 -63.53 -16.76
C THR A 76 -14.56 -62.65 -17.19
N ALA A 77 -15.79 -63.19 -17.25
CA ALA A 77 -16.98 -62.41 -17.59
C ALA A 77 -17.27 -61.30 -16.55
N GLN A 78 -17.20 -61.62 -15.25
CA GLN A 78 -17.33 -60.63 -14.18
C GLN A 78 -16.21 -59.58 -14.21
N LEU A 79 -14.99 -59.97 -14.61
CA LEU A 79 -13.87 -59.04 -14.72
C LEU A 79 -14.08 -58.08 -15.91
N ASP A 80 -14.49 -58.59 -17.07
CA ASP A 80 -14.77 -57.80 -18.27
C ASP A 80 -15.97 -56.86 -18.06
N GLU A 81 -17.03 -57.31 -17.39
CA GLU A 81 -18.18 -56.47 -17.02
C GLU A 81 -17.76 -55.33 -16.06
N LYS A 82 -17.03 -55.65 -14.99
CA LYS A 82 -16.51 -54.65 -14.05
C LYS A 82 -15.51 -53.70 -14.71
N TRP A 83 -14.76 -54.17 -15.71
CA TRP A 83 -13.78 -53.35 -16.41
C TRP A 83 -14.44 -52.44 -17.46
N ALA A 84 -15.48 -52.91 -18.14
CA ALA A 84 -16.31 -52.10 -19.03
C ALA A 84 -17.03 -50.99 -18.25
N THR A 85 -17.71 -51.33 -17.14
CA THR A 85 -18.41 -50.36 -16.30
C THR A 85 -17.46 -49.33 -15.68
N PHE A 86 -16.30 -49.76 -15.15
CA PHE A 86 -15.27 -48.85 -14.65
C PHE A 86 -14.68 -47.95 -15.74
N SER A 87 -14.42 -48.46 -16.94
CA SER A 87 -13.91 -47.67 -18.06
C SER A 87 -14.89 -46.58 -18.49
N VAL A 88 -16.19 -46.89 -18.53
CA VAL A 88 -17.26 -45.92 -18.78
C VAL A 88 -17.33 -44.87 -17.68
N GLU A 89 -17.26 -45.27 -16.41
CA GLU A 89 -17.31 -44.32 -15.29
C GLU A 89 -16.08 -43.39 -15.24
N ILE A 90 -14.89 -43.92 -15.54
CA ILE A 90 -13.65 -43.14 -15.67
C ILE A 90 -13.77 -42.12 -16.81
N ASN A 91 -14.20 -42.54 -18.01
CA ASN A 91 -14.34 -41.63 -19.14
C ASN A 91 -15.35 -40.51 -18.81
N ARG A 92 -16.51 -40.85 -18.23
CA ARG A 92 -17.51 -39.86 -17.79
C ARG A 92 -16.93 -38.85 -16.78
N LYS A 93 -16.08 -39.31 -15.85
CA LYS A 93 -15.40 -38.43 -14.88
C LYS A 93 -14.34 -37.55 -15.55
N PHE A 94 -13.59 -38.07 -16.51
CA PHE A 94 -12.67 -37.25 -17.31
C PHE A 94 -13.41 -36.21 -18.14
N ASP A 95 -14.52 -36.55 -18.78
CA ASP A 95 -15.36 -35.62 -19.56
C ASP A 95 -15.98 -34.52 -18.69
N THR A 96 -16.34 -34.86 -17.45
CA THR A 96 -16.79 -33.87 -16.45
C THR A 96 -15.63 -32.94 -16.05
N ILE A 97 -14.43 -33.48 -15.81
CA ILE A 97 -13.25 -32.68 -15.43
C ILE A 97 -12.77 -31.79 -16.59
N THR A 98 -12.83 -32.24 -17.85
CA THR A 98 -12.44 -31.41 -19.00
C THR A 98 -13.42 -30.26 -19.20
N THR A 99 -14.72 -30.52 -19.12
CA THR A 99 -15.75 -29.45 -19.23
C THR A 99 -15.68 -28.46 -18.06
N GLU A 100 -15.49 -28.91 -16.82
CA GLU A 100 -15.24 -28.02 -15.67
C GLU A 100 -13.95 -27.20 -15.84
N MET A 101 -12.88 -27.80 -16.37
CA MET A 101 -11.60 -27.12 -16.64
C MET A 101 -11.74 -26.05 -17.74
N GLU A 102 -12.50 -26.33 -18.79
CA GLU A 102 -12.83 -25.35 -19.85
C GLU A 102 -13.68 -24.20 -19.30
N GLU A 103 -14.67 -24.48 -18.46
CA GLU A 103 -15.48 -23.46 -17.80
C GLU A 103 -14.63 -22.60 -16.83
N GLN A 104 -13.72 -23.21 -16.07
CA GLN A 104 -12.78 -22.48 -15.22
C GLN A 104 -11.80 -21.63 -16.02
N ASN A 105 -11.30 -22.12 -17.17
CA ASN A 105 -10.43 -21.35 -18.06
C ASN A 105 -11.14 -20.12 -18.65
N THR A 106 -12.41 -20.25 -19.07
CA THR A 106 -13.17 -19.10 -19.58
C THR A 106 -13.48 -18.07 -18.49
N LYS A 107 -13.88 -18.53 -17.29
CA LYS A 107 -14.04 -17.66 -16.11
C LYS A 107 -12.73 -16.94 -15.75
N MET A 108 -11.59 -17.63 -15.79
CA MET A 108 -10.28 -17.04 -15.52
C MET A 108 -9.87 -16.03 -16.59
N ALA A 109 -10.11 -16.30 -17.88
CA ALA A 109 -9.84 -15.37 -18.96
C ALA A 109 -10.67 -14.08 -18.84
N SER A 110 -11.96 -14.21 -18.52
CA SER A 110 -12.84 -13.06 -18.24
C SER A 110 -12.39 -12.25 -17.03
N ALA A 111 -12.01 -12.91 -15.94
CA ALA A 111 -11.47 -12.25 -14.75
C ALA A 111 -10.17 -11.49 -15.04
N LEU A 112 -9.24 -12.07 -15.82
CA LEU A 112 -8.00 -11.41 -16.24
C LEU A 112 -8.26 -10.18 -17.10
N ALA A 113 -9.18 -10.26 -18.07
CA ALA A 113 -9.54 -9.12 -18.91
C ALA A 113 -10.12 -7.95 -18.09
N ARG A 114 -11.02 -8.24 -17.14
CA ARG A 114 -11.57 -7.23 -16.23
C ARG A 114 -10.52 -6.62 -15.30
N THR A 115 -9.55 -7.42 -14.84
CA THR A 115 -8.42 -6.90 -14.04
C THR A 115 -7.52 -6.00 -14.88
N GLU A 116 -7.23 -6.36 -16.13
CA GLU A 116 -6.43 -5.53 -17.05
C GLU A 116 -7.10 -4.17 -17.34
N GLU A 117 -8.41 -4.17 -17.60
CA GLU A 117 -9.22 -2.94 -17.76
C GLU A 117 -9.21 -2.08 -16.47
N MET A 118 -9.35 -2.70 -15.31
CA MET A 118 -9.33 -2.00 -14.02
C MET A 118 -7.94 -1.44 -13.67
N GLU A 119 -6.86 -2.14 -14.03
CA GLU A 119 -5.48 -1.65 -13.91
C GLU A 119 -5.23 -0.46 -14.83
N GLU A 120 -5.66 -0.52 -16.09
CA GLU A 120 -5.54 0.58 -17.06
C GLU A 120 -6.34 1.82 -16.62
N TRP A 121 -7.59 1.64 -16.20
CA TRP A 121 -8.41 2.73 -15.66
C TRP A 121 -7.79 3.34 -14.40
N SER A 122 -7.27 2.52 -13.48
CA SER A 122 -6.57 3.00 -12.28
C SER A 122 -5.33 3.83 -12.63
N LEU A 123 -4.56 3.45 -13.64
CA LEU A 123 -3.40 4.24 -14.09
C LEU A 123 -3.82 5.61 -14.64
N GLU A 124 -4.87 5.69 -15.45
CA GLU A 124 -5.33 6.96 -16.01
C GLU A 124 -5.99 7.86 -14.95
N VAL A 125 -6.74 7.29 -14.00
CA VAL A 125 -7.27 8.02 -12.83
C VAL A 125 -6.13 8.56 -11.96
N ASN A 126 -5.08 7.76 -11.70
CA ASN A 126 -3.92 8.22 -10.93
C ASN A 126 -3.12 9.32 -11.67
N LYS A 127 -3.05 9.24 -13.01
CA LYS A 127 -2.41 10.26 -13.84
C LYS A 127 -3.18 11.58 -13.83
N THR A 128 -4.47 11.55 -14.12
CA THR A 128 -5.35 12.73 -14.10
C THR A 128 -5.45 13.35 -12.71
N LEU A 129 -5.50 12.54 -11.65
CA LEU A 129 -5.44 13.02 -10.27
C LEU A 129 -4.12 13.77 -9.99
N ALA A 130 -2.98 13.26 -10.44
CA ALA A 130 -1.70 13.96 -10.27
C ALA A 130 -1.70 15.33 -11.00
N GLU A 131 -2.24 15.38 -12.23
CA GLU A 131 -2.35 16.60 -13.03
C GLU A 131 -3.26 17.64 -12.37
N LEU A 132 -4.44 17.23 -11.88
CA LEU A 132 -5.37 18.09 -11.13
C LEU A 132 -4.77 18.62 -9.82
N LEU A 133 -3.98 17.81 -9.11
CA LEU A 133 -3.31 18.23 -7.88
C LEU A 133 -2.20 19.27 -8.16
N GLU A 134 -1.50 19.15 -9.29
CA GLU A 134 -0.51 20.14 -9.75
C GLU A 134 -1.16 21.44 -10.24
N GLU A 135 -2.26 21.36 -10.98
CA GLU A 135 -3.04 22.53 -11.41
C GLU A 135 -3.63 23.29 -10.22
N ARG A 136 -4.24 22.57 -9.26
CA ARG A 136 -4.72 23.17 -8.01
C ARG A 136 -3.61 23.88 -7.24
N GLN A 137 -2.42 23.27 -7.15
CA GLN A 137 -1.28 23.90 -6.49
C GLN A 137 -0.88 25.21 -7.18
N ARG A 138 -0.81 25.20 -8.52
CA ARG A 138 -0.53 26.41 -9.32
C ARG A 138 -1.57 27.51 -9.09
N MET A 139 -2.86 27.18 -9.13
CA MET A 139 -3.94 28.14 -8.85
C MET A 139 -3.84 28.71 -7.43
N MET A 140 -3.47 27.90 -6.44
CA MET A 140 -3.28 28.37 -5.05
C MET A 140 -2.06 29.30 -4.92
N ASP A 141 -0.98 29.04 -5.67
CA ASP A 141 0.19 29.92 -5.72
C ASP A 141 -0.11 31.26 -6.39
N GLU A 142 -0.81 31.25 -7.53
CA GLU A 142 -1.24 32.46 -8.25
C GLU A 142 -2.24 33.30 -7.43
N LEU A 143 -3.19 32.65 -6.75
CA LEU A 143 -4.14 33.33 -5.86
C LEU A 143 -3.43 34.01 -4.68
N ASP A 144 -2.48 33.32 -4.02
CA ASP A 144 -1.70 33.90 -2.92
C ASP A 144 -0.85 35.09 -3.39
N ASP A 145 -0.24 35.00 -4.57
CA ASP A 145 0.54 36.08 -5.19
C ASP A 145 -0.33 37.30 -5.54
N VAL A 146 -1.54 37.12 -6.10
CA VAL A 146 -2.52 38.19 -6.32
C VAL A 146 -2.95 38.84 -5.00
N VAL A 147 -3.27 38.04 -3.98
CA VAL A 147 -3.66 38.53 -2.65
C VAL A 147 -2.51 39.32 -1.99
N GLN A 148 -1.27 38.84 -2.07
CA GLN A 148 -0.11 39.54 -1.55
C GLN A 148 0.17 40.86 -2.27
N ARG A 149 0.05 40.91 -3.61
CA ARG A 149 0.18 42.18 -4.36
C ARG A 149 -0.89 43.19 -3.96
N SER A 150 -2.14 42.75 -3.79
CA SER A 150 -3.25 43.59 -3.32
C SER A 150 -2.98 44.14 -1.91
N LYS A 151 -2.47 43.30 -1.00
CA LYS A 151 -2.15 43.68 0.38
C LYS A 151 -0.80 44.40 0.57
N ARG A 152 0.05 44.52 -0.46
CA ARG A 152 1.42 45.06 -0.34
C ARG A 152 1.48 46.46 0.29
N ASN A 153 0.48 47.29 0.00
CA ASN A 153 0.34 48.66 0.51
C ASN A 153 -0.45 48.74 1.84
N ASN A 154 -0.80 47.61 2.46
CA ASN A 154 -1.54 47.57 3.71
C ASN A 154 -0.61 47.43 4.93
N ILE A 155 -0.94 48.14 6.00
CA ILE A 155 -0.47 47.87 7.37
C ILE A 155 -1.64 47.33 8.18
N ARG A 156 -1.34 46.44 9.11
CA ARG A 156 -2.27 45.95 10.13
C ARG A 156 -1.85 46.43 11.51
N VAL A 157 -2.78 47.07 12.21
CA VAL A 157 -2.61 47.60 13.57
C VAL A 157 -3.39 46.73 14.54
N PHE A 158 -2.71 46.15 15.53
CA PHE A 158 -3.30 45.24 16.52
C PHE A 158 -3.33 45.88 17.92
N GLN A 159 -4.29 45.45 18.74
CA GLN A 159 -4.51 45.92 20.13
C GLN A 159 -4.97 47.38 20.29
N LEU A 160 -5.36 48.06 19.20
CA LEU A 160 -6.04 49.35 19.28
C LEU A 160 -7.48 49.17 19.80
N SER A 161 -7.79 49.75 20.97
CA SER A 161 -9.08 49.61 21.69
C SER A 161 -10.29 49.74 20.76
N GLU A 162 -11.35 48.94 20.95
CA GLU A 162 -12.58 49.06 20.13
C GLU A 162 -13.34 50.38 20.38
N GLU A 163 -13.08 51.05 21.50
CA GLU A 163 -13.57 52.39 21.85
C GLU A 163 -12.75 53.51 21.21
N ALA A 164 -11.59 53.19 20.61
CA ALA A 164 -10.92 54.08 19.66
C ALA A 164 -11.69 54.08 18.34
N THR A 165 -12.89 54.65 18.37
CA THR A 165 -13.64 55.07 17.20
C THR A 165 -13.30 56.53 16.87
N PRO A 166 -13.48 56.96 15.61
CA PRO A 166 -13.44 58.37 15.27
C PRO A 166 -14.45 59.16 16.12
N ALA A 167 -14.22 60.47 16.28
CA ALA A 167 -15.22 61.35 16.88
C ALA A 167 -16.52 61.37 16.04
N GLU A 168 -17.63 61.87 16.61
CA GLU A 168 -18.89 61.97 15.87
C GLU A 168 -18.72 62.80 14.58
N GLY A 169 -18.90 62.14 13.42
CA GLY A 169 -18.72 62.73 12.10
C GLY A 169 -17.32 62.56 11.46
N GLU A 170 -16.33 62.05 12.20
CA GLU A 170 -14.99 61.79 11.69
C GLU A 170 -14.91 60.43 10.96
N THR A 171 -14.11 60.34 9.89
CA THR A 171 -13.83 59.06 9.22
C THR A 171 -12.66 58.33 9.87
N MET A 172 -12.66 57.00 9.81
CA MET A 172 -11.53 56.17 10.26
C MET A 172 -10.21 56.53 9.53
N VAL A 173 -10.28 57.11 8.33
CA VAL A 173 -9.10 57.61 7.60
C VAL A 173 -8.50 58.84 8.27
N GLN A 174 -9.32 59.81 8.68
CA GLN A 174 -8.88 61.01 9.39
C GLN A 174 -8.28 60.63 10.76
N PHE A 175 -9.02 59.87 11.56
CA PHE A 175 -8.57 59.42 12.88
C PHE A 175 -7.22 58.71 12.83
N MET A 176 -7.06 57.75 11.91
CA MET A 176 -5.79 57.03 11.77
C MET A 176 -4.68 57.91 11.17
N THR A 177 -5.01 58.90 10.34
CA THR A 177 -4.02 59.86 9.82
C THR A 177 -3.45 60.69 10.96
N ASP A 178 -4.30 61.32 11.75
CA ASP A 178 -3.88 62.25 12.81
C ASP A 178 -3.22 61.51 13.98
N TRP A 179 -3.74 60.34 14.34
CA TRP A 179 -3.12 59.47 15.34
C TRP A 179 -1.73 59.00 14.90
N LEU A 180 -1.54 58.56 13.65
CA LEU A 180 -0.21 58.16 13.15
C LEU A 180 0.77 59.34 13.06
N ARG A 181 0.31 60.53 12.64
CA ARG A 181 1.15 61.74 12.61
C ARG A 181 1.63 62.10 14.01
N LYS A 182 0.72 62.12 14.99
CA LYS A 182 0.98 62.45 16.39
C LYS A 182 1.92 61.46 17.05
N GLU A 183 1.61 60.16 17.01
CA GLU A 183 2.41 59.15 17.70
C GLU A 183 3.77 58.93 17.02
N LEU A 184 3.82 58.80 15.69
CA LEU A 184 5.05 58.46 14.97
C LEU A 184 5.90 59.69 14.56
N ALA A 185 5.47 60.89 14.95
CA ALA A 185 6.05 62.18 14.57
C ALA A 185 6.32 62.27 13.05
N ILE A 186 5.29 62.03 12.23
CA ILE A 186 5.40 62.04 10.76
C ILE A 186 4.73 63.31 10.20
N ASP A 187 5.56 64.20 9.66
CA ASP A 187 5.14 65.45 9.05
C ASP A 187 4.68 65.26 7.58
N THR A 188 5.28 64.31 6.86
CA THR A 188 4.92 63.96 5.48
C THR A 188 3.46 63.52 5.35
N ASP A 189 2.82 63.85 4.23
CA ASP A 189 1.50 63.28 3.94
C ASP A 189 1.52 61.75 3.89
N LEU A 190 0.54 61.14 4.58
CA LEU A 190 0.41 59.70 4.70
C LEU A 190 -0.31 59.09 3.49
N GLY A 191 -1.15 59.86 2.77
CA GLY A 191 -1.86 59.37 1.59
C GLY A 191 -2.68 58.10 1.85
N ILE A 192 -3.38 58.03 2.99
CA ILE A 192 -4.21 56.88 3.36
C ILE A 192 -5.47 56.89 2.49
N GLN A 193 -5.66 55.85 1.68
CA GLN A 193 -6.83 55.73 0.81
C GLN A 193 -8.03 55.12 1.54
N ARG A 194 -7.78 54.15 2.44
CA ARG A 194 -8.81 53.46 3.22
C ARG A 194 -8.26 53.05 4.57
N ALA A 195 -9.05 53.21 5.62
CA ALA A 195 -8.79 52.65 6.94
C ALA A 195 -10.09 52.07 7.49
N HIS A 196 -10.07 50.85 8.00
CA HIS A 196 -11.25 50.17 8.54
C HIS A 196 -10.84 49.08 9.54
N ARG A 197 -11.73 48.72 10.48
CA ARG A 197 -11.53 47.54 11.32
C ARG A 197 -11.79 46.27 10.51
N ALA A 198 -11.09 45.19 10.87
CA ALA A 198 -11.30 43.88 10.28
C ALA A 198 -12.77 43.46 10.40
N LEU A 199 -13.29 42.86 9.33
CA LEU A 199 -14.67 42.38 9.26
C LEU A 199 -14.91 41.29 10.32
N GLY A 200 -16.06 41.36 10.99
CA GLY A 200 -16.43 40.49 12.10
C GLY A 200 -17.19 41.25 13.20
N PRO A 201 -17.87 40.53 14.12
CA PRO A 201 -18.64 41.13 15.20
C PRO A 201 -17.76 41.95 16.16
N LYS A 202 -18.36 42.93 16.85
CA LYS A 202 -17.70 43.70 17.92
C LYS A 202 -17.20 42.73 19.01
N ARG A 203 -15.93 42.82 19.40
CA ARG A 203 -15.35 41.99 20.46
C ARG A 203 -15.78 42.49 21.84
N LYS A 204 -15.87 41.58 22.82
CA LYS A 204 -16.11 41.94 24.23
C LYS A 204 -14.89 42.70 24.82
N PRO A 205 -15.03 43.50 25.88
CA PRO A 205 -13.91 44.26 26.48
C PRO A 205 -12.70 43.41 26.91
N ASP A 206 -12.96 42.17 27.33
CA ASP A 206 -11.96 41.19 27.75
C ASP A 206 -11.31 40.42 26.59
N GLU A 207 -11.89 40.50 25.38
CA GLU A 207 -11.33 39.87 24.19
C GLU A 207 -10.32 40.80 23.48
N PRO A 208 -9.36 40.24 22.72
CA PRO A 208 -8.47 41.05 21.89
C PRO A 208 -9.28 41.88 20.86
N PRO A 209 -9.08 43.22 20.79
CA PRO A 209 -9.88 44.07 19.91
C PRO A 209 -9.55 43.82 18.44
N ARG A 210 -10.54 44.02 17.55
CA ARG A 210 -10.35 43.84 16.10
C ARG A 210 -9.28 44.78 15.56
N SER A 211 -8.32 44.19 14.83
CA SER A 211 -7.24 44.91 14.15
C SER A 211 -7.79 45.93 13.14
N VAL A 212 -7.13 47.08 13.03
CA VAL A 212 -7.37 48.05 11.94
C VAL A 212 -6.47 47.70 10.76
N ILE A 213 -7.03 47.75 9.55
CA ILE A 213 -6.31 47.63 8.28
C ILE A 213 -6.27 49.01 7.63
N ILE A 214 -5.06 49.49 7.32
CA ILE A 214 -4.79 50.79 6.71
C ILE A 214 -4.15 50.56 5.35
N ASN A 215 -4.77 51.06 4.28
CA ASN A 215 -4.26 51.01 2.92
C ASN A 215 -3.69 52.38 2.53
N PHE A 216 -2.42 52.38 2.10
CA PHE A 216 -1.69 53.57 1.68
C PHE A 216 -1.63 53.67 0.16
N GLN A 217 -1.72 54.88 -0.40
CA GLN A 217 -1.53 55.11 -1.83
C GLN A 217 -0.11 54.73 -2.30
N ARG A 218 0.89 54.93 -1.44
CA ARG A 218 2.32 54.74 -1.76
C ARG A 218 2.97 53.71 -0.85
N PHE A 219 3.68 52.76 -1.46
CA PHE A 219 4.46 51.74 -0.76
C PHE A 219 5.59 52.32 0.10
N ASP A 220 6.30 53.34 -0.38
CA ASP A 220 7.43 53.93 0.36
C ASP A 220 6.99 54.67 1.63
N VAL A 221 5.84 55.34 1.60
CA VAL A 221 5.24 55.97 2.77
C VAL A 221 4.84 54.91 3.80
N LYS A 222 4.20 53.85 3.35
CA LYS A 222 3.83 52.69 4.17
C LYS A 222 5.04 52.02 4.84
N GLU A 223 6.13 51.76 4.11
CA GLU A 223 7.34 51.18 4.72
C GLU A 223 8.02 52.17 5.70
N LYS A 224 8.01 53.49 5.43
CA LYS A 224 8.51 54.52 6.39
C LYS A 224 7.70 54.55 7.69
N VAL A 225 6.36 54.51 7.60
CA VAL A 225 5.44 54.45 8.75
C VAL A 225 5.76 53.21 9.60
N LEU A 226 5.88 52.05 8.96
CA LEU A 226 6.12 50.79 9.66
C LEU A 226 7.52 50.73 10.28
N ALA A 227 8.56 51.20 9.58
CA ALA A 227 9.92 51.28 10.10
C ALA A 227 10.01 52.20 11.32
N LYS A 228 9.35 53.36 11.30
CA LYS A 228 9.25 54.25 12.47
C LYS A 228 8.54 53.57 13.64
N ALA A 229 7.38 52.95 13.40
CA ALA A 229 6.62 52.25 14.43
C ALA A 229 7.40 51.08 15.08
N TRP A 230 8.26 50.41 14.33
CA TRP A 230 9.16 49.37 14.85
C TRP A 230 10.40 49.90 15.57
N ALA A 231 10.88 51.11 15.23
CA ALA A 231 12.05 51.73 15.86
C ALA A 231 11.71 52.46 17.18
N MET A 232 10.44 52.79 17.42
CA MET A 232 10.05 53.63 18.56
C MET A 232 10.29 52.99 19.93
N THR A 233 10.97 53.76 20.76
CA THR A 233 11.27 53.49 22.17
C THR A 233 10.97 54.76 22.97
N PRO A 234 9.98 54.77 23.88
CA PRO A 234 9.08 53.67 24.25
C PRO A 234 8.17 53.22 23.08
N PRO A 235 7.65 51.98 23.11
CA PRO A 235 6.70 51.52 22.09
C PRO A 235 5.38 52.29 22.12
N VAL A 236 4.74 52.43 20.96
CA VAL A 236 3.42 53.04 20.81
C VAL A 236 2.39 52.38 21.73
N LYS A 237 1.60 53.20 22.43
CA LYS A 237 0.49 52.78 23.29
C LYS A 237 -0.80 53.50 22.91
N TYR A 238 -1.92 52.94 23.32
CA TYR A 238 -3.22 53.60 23.31
C TYR A 238 -3.91 53.31 24.65
N GLY A 239 -4.02 54.34 25.50
CA GLY A 239 -4.20 54.12 26.94
C GLY A 239 -3.06 53.26 27.50
N ASP A 240 -3.40 52.26 28.32
CA ASP A 240 -2.40 51.36 28.91
C ASP A 240 -1.98 50.20 27.99
N ARG A 241 -2.71 49.93 26.90
CA ARG A 241 -2.44 48.81 25.99
C ARG A 241 -1.37 49.19 24.96
N ARG A 242 -0.39 48.30 24.75
CA ARG A 242 0.64 48.47 23.69
C ARG A 242 0.01 48.19 22.33
N VAL A 243 0.22 49.08 21.37
CA VAL A 243 -0.22 48.88 19.98
C VAL A 243 0.91 48.25 19.16
N PHE A 244 0.55 47.30 18.30
CA PHE A 244 1.49 46.57 17.44
C PHE A 244 1.19 46.86 15.97
N PHE A 245 2.24 46.95 15.16
CA PHE A 245 2.18 47.21 13.73
C PHE A 245 2.90 46.08 12.98
N ASP A 246 2.31 45.58 11.89
CA ASP A 246 2.95 44.65 10.96
C ASP A 246 2.34 44.82 9.56
N HIS A 247 2.90 44.19 8.53
CA HIS A 247 2.24 44.10 7.22
C HIS A 247 0.92 43.30 7.33
N ASP A 248 -0.06 43.59 6.49
CA ASP A 248 -1.21 42.70 6.31
C ASP A 248 -0.81 41.55 5.37
N TYR A 249 -0.47 40.39 5.94
CA TYR A 249 -0.07 39.22 5.14
C TYR A 249 -1.29 38.45 4.61
N SER A 250 -1.05 37.56 3.64
CA SER A 250 -2.02 36.52 3.28
C SER A 250 -2.09 35.44 4.34
N ASP A 251 -3.19 34.67 4.37
CA ASP A 251 -3.38 33.63 5.38
C ASP A 251 -2.34 32.51 5.27
N ARG A 252 -1.83 32.23 4.05
CA ARG A 252 -0.72 31.29 3.83
C ARG A 252 0.57 31.75 4.50
N VAL A 253 0.94 33.02 4.35
CA VAL A 253 2.10 33.60 5.04
C VAL A 253 1.88 33.67 6.55
N LEU A 254 0.66 33.95 7.02
CA LEU A 254 0.34 33.88 8.45
C LEU A 254 0.44 32.45 9.00
N LYS A 255 -0.03 31.42 8.28
CA LYS A 255 0.18 30.01 8.65
C LYS A 255 1.66 29.65 8.75
N GLN A 256 2.46 30.01 7.74
CA GLN A 256 3.92 29.82 7.76
C GLN A 256 4.60 30.61 8.88
N ARG A 257 4.06 31.76 9.30
CA ARG A 257 4.57 32.48 10.47
C ARG A 257 4.21 31.79 11.79
N ARG A 258 3.04 31.15 11.88
CA ARG A 258 2.59 30.38 13.05
C ARG A 258 3.36 29.09 13.25
N SER A 259 3.85 28.44 12.20
CA SER A 259 4.67 27.22 12.33
C SER A 259 5.97 27.44 13.13
N TYR A 260 6.45 28.70 13.23
CA TYR A 260 7.57 29.06 14.10
C TYR A 260 7.18 29.33 15.57
N ASP A 261 5.91 29.33 15.97
CA ASP A 261 5.51 29.86 17.29
C ASP A 261 6.07 29.07 18.48
N ASN A 262 6.16 27.74 18.38
CA ASN A 262 6.86 26.92 19.38
C ASN A 262 8.36 27.27 19.45
N ILE A 263 9.02 27.51 18.32
CA ILE A 263 10.42 27.94 18.26
C ILE A 263 10.57 29.33 18.91
N LYS A 264 9.68 30.28 18.60
CA LYS A 264 9.67 31.63 19.20
C LYS A 264 9.50 31.57 20.72
N ARG A 265 8.66 30.68 21.25
CA ARG A 265 8.50 30.45 22.70
C ARG A 265 9.82 30.03 23.34
N VAL A 266 10.49 29.02 22.78
CA VAL A 266 11.79 28.52 23.27
C VAL A 266 12.88 29.60 23.19
N LEU A 267 12.97 30.33 22.07
CA LEU A 267 13.93 31.45 21.92
C LEU A 267 13.66 32.57 22.93
N THR A 268 12.39 32.91 23.18
CA THR A 268 11.99 33.94 24.15
C THR A 268 12.36 33.54 25.58
N ALA A 269 12.08 32.30 25.97
CA ALA A 269 12.46 31.77 27.30
C ALA A 269 13.97 31.84 27.53
N ASN A 270 14.76 31.57 26.48
CA ASN A 270 16.23 31.64 26.49
C ASN A 270 16.79 33.05 26.20
N LYS A 271 15.93 34.09 26.13
CA LYS A 271 16.30 35.49 25.86
C LYS A 271 17.07 35.72 24.54
N ILE A 272 16.91 34.81 23.58
CA ILE A 272 17.57 34.88 22.26
C ILE A 272 16.76 35.81 21.35
N LYS A 273 17.43 36.79 20.73
CA LYS A 273 16.77 37.74 19.83
C LYS A 273 16.46 37.07 18.48
N PHE A 274 15.25 37.31 17.97
CA PHE A 274 14.84 36.85 16.65
C PHE A 274 13.94 37.87 15.94
N ASN A 275 13.90 37.78 14.61
CA ASN A 275 13.00 38.54 13.75
C ASN A 275 12.39 37.57 12.74
N THR A 276 11.14 37.78 12.31
CA THR A 276 10.47 36.91 11.31
C THR A 276 10.22 37.68 10.01
N PRO A 277 11.26 37.99 9.19
CA PRO A 277 11.07 38.71 7.93
C PRO A 277 10.26 37.86 6.93
N PHE A 278 9.08 38.37 6.53
CA PHE A 278 8.13 37.66 5.67
C PHE A 278 7.86 36.23 6.20
N THR A 279 8.18 35.18 5.45
CA THR A 279 7.98 33.76 5.80
C THR A 279 9.18 33.08 6.47
N LYS A 280 10.30 33.79 6.62
CA LYS A 280 11.57 33.27 7.16
C LYS A 280 11.75 33.69 8.61
N ILE A 281 12.47 32.90 9.40
CA ILE A 281 12.93 33.32 10.74
C ILE A 281 14.44 33.61 10.72
N ARG A 282 14.83 34.72 11.33
CA ARG A 282 16.22 35.12 11.56
C ARG A 282 16.51 35.07 13.05
N ILE A 283 17.42 34.19 13.47
CA ILE A 283 17.80 34.00 14.88
C ILE A 283 19.20 34.60 15.09
N HIS A 284 19.37 35.34 16.18
CA HIS A 284 20.62 36.00 16.54
C HIS A 284 21.34 35.16 17.59
N TRP A 285 22.16 34.20 17.12
CA TRP A 285 23.00 33.37 17.97
C TRP A 285 24.26 34.12 18.43
N ASN A 286 24.93 33.59 19.44
CA ASN A 286 26.29 33.99 19.82
C ASN A 286 27.29 33.85 18.66
N THR A 287 27.13 32.84 17.80
CA THR A 287 27.95 32.64 16.58
C THR A 287 27.60 33.57 15.41
N GLY A 288 26.56 34.40 15.54
CA GLY A 288 26.09 35.28 14.47
C GLY A 288 24.62 35.10 14.09
N LYS A 289 24.17 35.82 13.05
CA LYS A 289 22.78 35.83 12.60
C LYS A 289 22.57 34.74 11.55
N VAL A 290 21.67 33.79 11.80
CA VAL A 290 21.29 32.74 10.84
C VAL A 290 19.85 32.96 10.40
N MET A 291 19.56 32.72 9.12
CA MET A 291 18.22 32.81 8.54
C MET A 291 17.80 31.43 8.03
N TYR A 292 16.65 30.96 8.50
CA TYR A 292 16.07 29.67 8.15
C TYR A 292 14.88 29.88 7.22
N GLN A 293 14.71 28.99 6.25
CA GLN A 293 13.64 29.09 5.26
C GLN A 293 12.39 28.30 5.67
N SER A 294 12.57 27.30 6.55
CA SER A 294 11.50 26.47 7.10
C SER A 294 11.58 26.42 8.62
N ALA A 295 10.43 26.24 9.28
CA ALA A 295 10.37 25.96 10.71
C ALA A 295 11.00 24.59 11.05
N THR A 296 10.93 23.61 10.14
CA THR A 296 11.57 22.29 10.32
C THR A 296 13.11 22.39 10.35
N GLU A 297 13.68 23.26 9.52
CA GLU A 297 15.12 23.57 9.49
C GLU A 297 15.54 24.28 10.79
N ALA A 298 14.80 25.32 11.18
CA ALA A 298 15.04 26.07 12.40
C ALA A 298 14.93 25.19 13.65
N ALA A 299 13.91 24.34 13.76
CA ALA A 299 13.71 23.45 14.89
C ALA A 299 14.85 22.41 15.03
N LYS A 300 15.35 21.88 13.91
CA LYS A 300 16.50 20.95 13.90
C LYS A 300 17.78 21.62 14.41
N ASP A 301 18.06 22.86 14.03
CA ASP A 301 19.25 23.59 14.53
C ASP A 301 19.08 24.05 15.99
N VAL A 302 17.87 24.46 16.40
CA VAL A 302 17.53 24.79 17.80
C VAL A 302 17.77 23.58 18.71
N ARG A 303 17.26 22.39 18.34
CA ARG A 303 17.50 21.14 19.07
C ARG A 303 18.99 20.75 19.09
N LYS A 304 19.69 20.90 17.96
CA LYS A 304 21.15 20.64 17.85
C LYS A 304 21.97 21.53 18.80
N ARG A 305 21.51 22.76 19.08
CA ARG A 305 22.14 23.70 20.02
C ARG A 305 21.78 23.46 21.49
N GLY A 306 21.11 22.35 21.81
CA GLY A 306 20.77 21.97 23.19
C GLY A 306 19.58 22.74 23.79
N LEU A 307 18.75 23.37 22.96
CA LEU A 307 17.51 23.99 23.40
C LEU A 307 16.36 22.98 23.33
N GLU A 308 15.65 22.83 24.45
CA GLU A 308 14.54 21.88 24.57
C GLU A 308 13.37 22.27 23.65
N LEU A 309 13.24 21.52 22.55
CA LEU A 309 12.02 21.37 21.77
C LEU A 309 11.61 19.91 21.92
N GLY A 310 10.48 19.65 22.57
CA GLY A 310 9.97 18.28 22.73
C GLY A 310 9.62 17.66 21.39
N ASP A 311 9.76 16.35 21.25
CA ASP A 311 9.51 15.67 19.96
C ASP A 311 8.06 15.85 19.47
N GLU A 312 7.09 16.02 20.36
CA GLU A 312 5.72 16.40 20.01
C GLU A 312 5.62 17.79 19.37
N GLN A 313 6.41 18.76 19.86
CA GLN A 313 6.47 20.12 19.33
C GLN A 313 7.19 20.15 17.98
N LEU A 314 8.21 19.30 17.79
CA LEU A 314 8.86 19.12 16.49
C LEU A 314 7.90 18.47 15.49
N ALA A 315 7.17 17.44 15.89
CA ALA A 315 6.12 16.81 15.07
C ALA A 315 4.97 17.79 14.77
N GLU A 316 4.61 18.69 15.69
CA GLU A 316 3.64 19.76 15.44
C GLU A 316 4.17 20.78 14.41
N VAL A 317 5.44 21.17 14.49
CA VAL A 317 6.09 22.02 13.49
C VAL A 317 6.12 21.32 12.12
N GLU A 318 6.43 20.03 12.05
CA GLU A 318 6.42 19.25 10.81
C GLU A 318 5.00 19.10 10.23
N ARG A 319 3.98 18.82 11.06
CA ARG A 319 2.55 18.84 10.65
C ARG A 319 2.13 20.23 10.15
N SER A 320 2.53 21.30 10.84
CA SER A 320 2.23 22.68 10.47
C SER A 320 2.87 23.08 9.14
N CYS A 321 4.07 22.58 8.84
CA CYS A 321 4.73 22.78 7.55
C CYS A 321 4.13 21.94 6.41
N ALA A 322 3.64 20.72 6.69
CA ALA A 322 2.95 19.88 5.71
C ALA A 322 1.49 20.36 5.43
N GLY A 323 0.87 21.04 6.39
CA GLY A 323 -0.51 21.55 6.34
C GLY A 323 -0.73 22.79 5.46
N GLY A 324 -0.24 22.78 4.21
CA GLY A 324 -0.41 23.87 3.24
C GLY A 324 -1.85 24.09 2.73
N GLY A 325 -2.79 23.22 3.09
CA GLY A 325 -4.22 23.33 2.79
C GLY A 325 -5.02 24.18 3.80
N GLY A 326 -6.29 24.44 3.49
CA GLY A 326 -7.20 25.18 4.36
C GLY A 326 -7.46 24.47 5.70
N GLU A 327 -7.79 25.26 6.73
CA GLU A 327 -8.46 24.71 7.93
C GLU A 327 -9.95 24.53 7.58
N SER A 328 -10.27 23.35 7.07
CA SER A 328 -11.62 22.79 7.04
C SER A 328 -11.50 21.34 7.52
N GLU A 329 -12.39 20.93 8.40
CA GLU A 329 -12.27 19.68 9.16
C GLU A 329 -12.24 18.44 8.25
N GLU A 330 -11.40 17.48 8.67
CA GLU A 330 -11.30 16.09 8.19
C GLU A 330 -10.87 15.84 6.71
N ALA A 331 -10.19 14.70 6.49
CA ALA A 331 -9.78 14.15 5.19
C ALA A 331 -8.75 14.87 4.28
N SER A 332 -8.17 16.03 4.62
CA SER A 332 -7.25 16.75 3.68
C SER A 332 -5.73 16.43 3.81
N GLY A 333 -5.32 15.65 4.81
CA GLY A 333 -3.91 15.32 5.09
C GLY A 333 -3.18 14.49 4.02
N GLY A 334 -3.89 13.99 3.00
CA GLY A 334 -3.29 13.21 1.93
C GLY A 334 -2.44 14.05 0.96
N ASN A 335 -2.89 15.25 0.58
CA ASN A 335 -2.55 15.85 -0.72
C ASN A 335 -1.06 15.98 -1.11
N SER A 336 -0.17 16.40 -0.20
CA SER A 336 1.28 16.50 -0.50
C SER A 336 1.90 15.12 -0.65
N THR A 337 1.65 14.26 0.34
CA THR A 337 2.08 12.86 0.37
C THR A 337 1.46 12.06 -0.77
N LEU A 338 0.26 12.39 -1.22
CA LEU A 338 -0.45 11.74 -2.33
C LEU A 338 0.14 12.18 -3.67
N LEU A 339 0.53 13.44 -3.84
CA LEU A 339 1.34 13.89 -4.98
C LEU A 339 2.71 13.22 -5.01
N GLU A 340 3.40 13.16 -3.87
CA GLU A 340 4.70 12.47 -3.75
C GLU A 340 4.56 10.96 -3.96
N ASN A 341 3.50 10.33 -3.46
CA ASN A 341 3.20 8.91 -3.66
C ASN A 341 2.74 8.62 -5.11
N LEU A 342 2.06 9.54 -5.79
CA LEU A 342 1.71 9.40 -7.21
C LEU A 342 2.93 9.61 -8.11
N ARG A 343 3.79 10.57 -7.79
CA ARG A 343 5.09 10.74 -8.47
C ARG A 343 6.02 9.55 -8.18
N ALA A 344 6.02 9.05 -6.95
CA ALA A 344 6.71 7.83 -6.58
C ALA A 344 6.09 6.61 -7.28
N ALA A 345 4.77 6.52 -7.47
CA ALA A 345 4.13 5.44 -8.24
C ALA A 345 4.38 5.56 -9.76
N LYS A 346 4.56 6.78 -10.29
CA LYS A 346 5.07 7.02 -11.65
C LYS A 346 6.55 6.61 -11.79
N LEU A 347 7.36 6.65 -10.72
CA LEU A 347 8.79 6.25 -10.71
C LEU A 347 8.99 4.76 -10.39
N SER A 348 8.40 4.26 -9.31
CA SER A 348 8.05 2.86 -9.06
C SER A 348 6.90 2.48 -9.98
N THR A 349 7.13 2.64 -11.27
CA THR A 349 6.44 1.88 -12.29
C THR A 349 6.29 0.47 -11.76
N TRP A 350 5.05 -0.01 -11.70
CA TRP A 350 4.83 -1.38 -12.12
C TRP A 350 5.38 -1.44 -13.53
N GLN A 351 6.68 -1.72 -13.64
CA GLN A 351 7.26 -2.19 -14.87
C GLN A 351 6.36 -3.35 -15.24
N ARG A 352 5.64 -3.19 -16.34
CA ARG A 352 4.99 -4.27 -17.04
C ARG A 352 6.12 -5.18 -17.49
N VAL A 353 6.64 -5.97 -16.56
CA VAL A 353 7.69 -6.93 -16.85
C VAL A 353 7.03 -7.85 -17.86
N ASP A 354 7.55 -7.87 -19.08
CA ASP A 354 7.00 -8.63 -20.21
C ASP A 354 7.15 -10.16 -20.03
N ARG A 355 7.10 -10.64 -18.79
CA ARG A 355 7.00 -12.02 -18.32
C ARG A 355 5.87 -12.82 -18.99
N ARG A 356 4.91 -12.18 -19.68
CA ARG A 356 3.93 -12.90 -20.53
C ARG A 356 4.52 -13.40 -21.86
N LYS A 357 5.59 -12.81 -22.40
CA LYS A 357 6.28 -13.34 -23.60
C LYS A 357 7.15 -14.56 -23.30
N ASP A 358 7.81 -14.62 -22.14
CA ASP A 358 8.74 -15.73 -21.84
C ASP A 358 8.09 -16.95 -21.18
N ARG A 359 7.09 -16.77 -20.29
CA ARG A 359 6.50 -17.89 -19.52
C ARG A 359 5.70 -18.89 -20.38
N THR A 360 5.21 -18.47 -21.54
CA THR A 360 4.55 -19.36 -22.51
C THR A 360 5.54 -20.24 -23.28
N SER A 361 6.85 -19.94 -23.25
CA SER A 361 7.84 -20.66 -24.05
C SER A 361 8.46 -21.87 -23.34
N GLU A 362 8.86 -21.77 -22.06
CA GLU A 362 9.58 -22.84 -21.37
C GLU A 362 8.68 -24.00 -20.92
N ALA A 363 7.53 -23.69 -20.30
CA ALA A 363 6.57 -24.71 -19.87
C ALA A 363 5.98 -25.45 -21.09
N SER A 364 5.69 -24.73 -22.17
CA SER A 364 5.19 -25.30 -23.42
C SER A 364 6.25 -26.14 -24.16
N ARG A 365 7.53 -25.72 -24.17
CA ARG A 365 8.63 -26.56 -24.67
C ARG A 365 8.83 -27.82 -23.84
N ARG A 366 8.77 -27.74 -22.50
CA ARG A 366 8.83 -28.93 -21.61
C ARG A 366 7.64 -29.87 -21.82
N ALA A 367 6.45 -29.34 -22.04
CA ALA A 367 5.26 -30.14 -22.36
C ALA A 367 5.40 -30.83 -23.73
N LYS A 368 5.78 -30.10 -24.79
CA LYS A 368 6.01 -30.67 -26.14
C LYS A 368 7.15 -31.70 -26.15
N GLY A 369 8.23 -31.46 -25.42
CA GLY A 369 9.34 -32.42 -25.28
C GLY A 369 8.90 -33.74 -24.63
N LYS A 370 8.09 -33.68 -23.56
CA LYS A 370 7.50 -34.89 -22.97
C LYS A 370 6.52 -35.59 -23.90
N LEU A 371 5.71 -34.85 -24.66
CA LEU A 371 4.77 -35.41 -25.64
C LEU A 371 5.44 -36.13 -26.81
N GLN A 372 6.66 -35.78 -27.20
CA GLN A 372 7.40 -36.54 -28.22
C GLN A 372 8.04 -37.83 -27.68
N ILE A 373 8.37 -37.90 -26.39
CA ILE A 373 8.91 -39.12 -25.74
C ILE A 373 7.85 -40.23 -25.68
N TYR A 374 6.55 -39.89 -25.71
CA TYR A 374 5.43 -40.84 -25.77
C TYR A 374 4.93 -41.14 -27.21
N LYS A 375 5.62 -40.65 -28.26
CA LYS A 375 5.32 -40.92 -29.68
C LYS A 375 6.42 -41.69 -30.40
N ARG A 376 7.29 -42.36 -29.65
CA ARG A 376 8.19 -43.44 -30.07
C ARG A 376 7.94 -44.65 -29.18
#